data_AF-A0A2N5GRL3-F1
#
_entry.id   AF-A0A2N5GRL3-F1
#
_cell.length_a   1.000
_cell.length_b   1.000
_cell.length_c   1.000
_cell.angle_alpha   90.00
_cell.angle_beta   90.00
_cell.angle_gamma   90.00
#
_symmetry.space_group_name_H-M   'P 1'
#
loop_
_entity.id
_entity.type
_entity.pdbx_description
1 polymer ?
#
loop_
_entity_poly.entity_id
_entity_poly.type
_entity_poly.pdbx_seq_one_letter_code
_entity_poly.pdbx_strand_id
1 'polypeptide(L)'
;MYPKAYISYLAHFHGDRDYFECHEILEEYWKSINGEKESVWVGLILTAVSAYHHRRGNFSGAHKTLKKAISIFESKRGDLAELSLDEELLLENLNDLLAAIENKKPYTSFAFPITDKMLIASCIQECEFTGMNWESPSDLNNENLLHRHLLRDRTDVIEEREQARREKNRG
;
A
#
# COMPACT_ATOMS: atom_id res chain seq x y z
N MET A 1 -16.76 9.46 -6.97
CA MET A 1 -16.47 9.42 -5.52
C MET A 1 -15.62 8.19 -5.28
N TYR A 2 -14.46 8.34 -4.63
CA TYR A 2 -13.51 7.23 -4.47
C TYR A 2 -13.92 6.30 -3.31
N PRO A 3 -13.54 5.01 -3.37
CA PRO A 3 -13.72 4.10 -2.25
C PRO A 3 -12.99 4.62 -1.01
N LYS A 4 -13.61 4.51 0.17
CA LYS A 4 -12.99 4.91 1.44
C LYS A 4 -11.66 4.18 1.67
N ALA A 5 -11.61 2.87 1.38
CA ALA A 5 -10.39 2.07 1.49
C ALA A 5 -9.24 2.61 0.63
N TYR A 6 -9.52 3.18 -0.54
CA TYR A 6 -8.49 3.80 -1.37
C TYR A 6 -7.95 5.10 -0.76
N ILE A 7 -8.84 5.93 -0.20
CA ILE A 7 -8.44 7.16 0.50
C ILE A 7 -7.59 6.81 1.73
N SER A 8 -8.04 5.86 2.56
CA SER A 8 -7.29 5.44 3.75
C SER A 8 -5.95 4.78 3.38
N TYR A 9 -5.90 3.99 2.29
CA TYR A 9 -4.64 3.49 1.74
C TYR A 9 -3.68 4.63 1.40
N LEU A 10 -4.13 5.65 0.65
CA LEU A 10 -3.29 6.78 0.25
C LEU A 10 -2.86 7.60 1.47
N ALA A 11 -3.74 7.80 2.45
CA ALA A 11 -3.45 8.50 3.69
C ALA A 11 -2.33 7.81 4.49
N HIS A 12 -2.39 6.50 4.69
CA HIS A 12 -1.29 5.76 5.34
C HIS A 12 -0.03 5.73 4.47
N PHE A 13 -0.18 5.56 3.15
CA PHE A 13 0.95 5.48 2.24
C PHE A 13 1.80 6.76 2.24
N HIS A 14 1.17 7.94 2.34
CA HIS A 14 1.84 9.23 2.30
C HIS A 14 2.06 9.85 3.69
N GLY A 15 1.15 9.57 4.63
CA GLY A 15 1.12 10.19 5.94
C GLY A 15 2.13 9.58 6.91
N ASP A 16 1.91 8.34 7.32
CA ASP A 16 2.77 7.65 8.30
C ASP A 16 3.70 6.61 7.69
N ARG A 17 3.55 6.31 6.39
CA ARG A 17 4.32 5.29 5.67
C ARG A 17 4.13 3.90 6.28
N ASP A 18 2.95 3.63 6.84
CA ASP A 18 2.58 2.30 7.33
C ASP A 18 2.14 1.41 6.17
N TYR A 19 3.13 0.86 5.48
CA TYR A 19 2.93 -0.02 4.32
C TYR A 19 2.25 -1.35 4.67
N PHE A 20 2.32 -1.76 5.94
CA PHE A 20 1.58 -2.93 6.39
C PHE A 20 0.09 -2.60 6.50
N GLU A 21 -0.25 -1.46 7.11
CA GLU A 21 -1.63 -0.98 7.15
C GLU A 21 -2.23 -0.78 5.76
N CYS A 22 -1.44 -0.22 4.84
CA CYS A 22 -1.80 -0.11 3.44
C CYS A 22 -2.18 -1.46 2.82
N HIS A 23 -1.40 -2.51 3.10
CA HIS A 23 -1.68 -3.86 2.63
C HIS A 23 -3.03 -4.36 3.18
N GLU A 24 -3.22 -4.31 4.50
CA GLU A 24 -4.43 -4.86 5.14
C GLU A 24 -5.71 -4.16 4.63
N ILE A 25 -5.73 -2.83 4.62
CA ILE A 25 -6.89 -2.03 4.18
C ILE A 25 -7.30 -2.40 2.75
N LEU A 26 -6.32 -2.45 1.85
CA LEU A 26 -6.61 -2.61 0.44
C LEU A 26 -6.83 -4.08 0.05
N GLU A 27 -6.23 -5.03 0.78
CA GLU A 27 -6.51 -6.46 0.62
C GLU A 27 -7.94 -6.81 1.03
N GLU A 28 -8.43 -6.27 2.15
CA GLU A 28 -9.83 -6.43 2.58
C GLU A 28 -10.80 -5.89 1.53
N TYR A 29 -10.56 -4.66 1.05
CA TYR A 29 -11.38 -4.05 0.01
C TYR A 29 -11.36 -4.86 -1.29
N TRP A 30 -10.19 -5.29 -1.74
CA TRP A 30 -10.03 -6.10 -2.95
C TRP A 30 -10.81 -7.43 -2.86
N LYS A 31 -10.77 -8.12 -1.71
CA LYS A 31 -11.55 -9.34 -1.46
C LYS A 31 -13.05 -9.07 -1.46
N SER A 32 -13.48 -7.91 -0.96
CA SER A 32 -14.91 -7.55 -0.86
C SER A 32 -15.60 -7.34 -2.21
N ILE A 33 -14.86 -6.91 -3.25
CA ILE A 33 -15.42 -6.62 -4.57
C ILE A 33 -15.46 -7.86 -5.48
N ASN A 34 -14.33 -8.57 -5.66
CA ASN A 34 -14.24 -9.79 -6.48
C ASN A 34 -12.94 -10.59 -6.30
N GLY A 35 -11.90 -10.03 -5.67
CA GLY A 35 -10.62 -10.72 -5.50
C GLY A 35 -9.88 -11.02 -6.80
N GLU A 36 -10.06 -10.21 -7.86
CA GLU A 36 -9.38 -10.44 -9.15
C GLU A 36 -7.86 -10.21 -9.03
N LYS A 37 -7.08 -11.26 -9.31
CA LYS A 37 -5.62 -11.30 -9.10
C LYS A 37 -4.82 -10.32 -9.96
N GLU A 38 -5.36 -9.88 -11.08
CA GLU A 38 -4.70 -8.94 -12.00
C GLU A 38 -5.33 -7.54 -11.95
N SER A 39 -6.11 -7.22 -10.91
CA SER A 39 -6.71 -5.88 -10.77
C SER A 39 -5.69 -4.82 -10.34
N VAL A 40 -5.99 -3.54 -10.65
CA VAL A 40 -5.20 -2.38 -10.22
C VAL A 40 -4.96 -2.33 -8.70
N TRP A 41 -5.90 -2.86 -7.91
CA TRP A 41 -5.80 -2.94 -6.44
C TRP A 41 -4.63 -3.82 -6.00
N VAL A 42 -4.38 -4.93 -6.71
CA VAL A 42 -3.23 -5.81 -6.45
C VAL A 42 -1.93 -5.08 -6.77
N GLY A 43 -1.91 -4.23 -7.81
CA GLY A 43 -0.77 -3.36 -8.11
C GLY A 43 -0.44 -2.42 -6.94
N LEU A 44 -1.44 -1.73 -6.40
CA LEU A 44 -1.29 -0.84 -5.23
C LEU A 44 -0.82 -1.59 -3.98
N ILE A 45 -1.41 -2.76 -3.69
CA ILE A 45 -0.98 -3.63 -2.58
C ILE A 45 0.50 -4.00 -2.74
N LEU A 46 0.91 -4.45 -3.93
CA LEU A 46 2.29 -4.86 -4.19
C LEU A 46 3.29 -3.69 -4.11
N THR A 47 2.88 -2.48 -4.48
CA THR A 47 3.69 -1.27 -4.27
C THR A 47 3.96 -1.02 -2.79
N ALA A 48 2.94 -1.14 -1.92
CA ALA A 48 3.12 -1.03 -0.47
C ALA A 48 4.05 -2.15 0.07
N VAL A 49 3.84 -3.40 -0.35
CA VAL A 49 4.71 -4.53 0.04
C VAL A 49 6.15 -4.32 -0.42
N SER A 50 6.36 -3.76 -1.62
CA SER A 50 7.70 -3.42 -2.11
C SER A 50 8.37 -2.37 -1.22
N ALA A 51 7.68 -1.28 -0.92
CA ALA A 51 8.19 -0.22 -0.05
C ALA A 51 8.54 -0.75 1.35
N TYR A 52 7.70 -1.64 1.91
CA TYR A 52 7.98 -2.34 3.16
C TYR A 52 9.27 -3.15 3.11
N HIS A 53 9.47 -3.96 2.05
CA HIS A 53 10.68 -4.74 1.87
C HIS A 53 11.93 -3.87 1.68
N HIS A 54 11.83 -2.84 0.85
CA HIS A 54 12.95 -1.93 0.56
C HIS A 54 13.39 -1.19 1.82
N ARG A 55 12.43 -0.69 2.62
CA ARG A 55 12.69 -0.05 3.92
C ARG A 55 13.47 -0.95 4.87
N ARG A 56 13.29 -2.27 4.80
CA ARG A 56 13.99 -3.27 5.64
C ARG A 56 15.27 -3.82 5.01
N GLY A 57 15.74 -3.26 3.90
CA GLY A 57 16.92 -3.74 3.18
C GLY A 57 16.71 -5.09 2.47
N ASN A 58 15.47 -5.58 2.38
CA ASN A 58 15.15 -6.77 1.59
C ASN A 58 14.96 -6.39 0.11
N PHE A 59 16.07 -6.14 -0.59
CA PHE A 59 16.07 -5.74 -2.00
C PHE A 59 15.44 -6.79 -2.92
N SER A 60 15.66 -8.09 -2.64
CA SER A 60 15.08 -9.19 -3.44
C SER A 60 13.55 -9.21 -3.36
N GLY A 61 13.00 -9.08 -2.14
CA GLY A 61 11.57 -8.97 -1.92
C GLY A 61 10.98 -7.73 -2.59
N ALA A 62 11.63 -6.58 -2.42
CA ALA A 62 11.20 -5.30 -2.99
C ALA A 62 11.16 -5.33 -4.52
N HIS A 63 12.21 -5.87 -5.14
CA HIS A 63 12.32 -6.01 -6.59
C HIS A 63 11.21 -6.86 -7.17
N LYS A 64 11.01 -8.06 -6.58
CA LYS A 64 10.01 -9.02 -7.06
C LYS A 64 8.60 -8.43 -7.03
N THR A 65 8.21 -7.78 -5.94
CA THR A 65 6.86 -7.23 -5.81
C THR A 65 6.67 -5.98 -6.66
N LEU A 66 7.67 -5.09 -6.73
CA LEU A 66 7.58 -3.89 -7.57
C LEU A 66 7.47 -4.23 -9.05
N LYS A 67 8.26 -5.20 -9.53
CA LYS A 67 8.20 -5.64 -10.93
C LYS A 67 6.81 -6.19 -11.30
N LYS A 68 6.18 -6.93 -10.39
CA LYS A 68 4.80 -7.41 -10.61
C LYS A 68 3.78 -6.27 -10.54
N ALA A 69 3.96 -5.30 -9.64
CA ALA A 69 3.11 -4.10 -9.59
C ALA A 69 3.16 -3.32 -10.90
N ILE A 70 4.35 -3.05 -11.43
CA ILE A 70 4.55 -2.37 -12.72
C ILE A 70 3.82 -3.12 -13.84
N SER A 71 4.00 -4.44 -13.95
CA SER A 71 3.32 -5.24 -14.97
C SER A 71 1.80 -5.17 -14.88
N ILE A 72 1.23 -5.10 -13.67
CA ILE A 72 -0.22 -4.92 -13.48
C ILE A 72 -0.63 -3.53 -13.97
N PHE A 73 0.06 -2.48 -13.54
CA PHE A 73 -0.23 -1.11 -13.94
C PHE A 73 -0.13 -0.89 -15.45
N GLU A 74 0.86 -1.49 -16.12
CA GLU A 74 0.96 -1.47 -17.58
C GLU A 74 -0.24 -2.13 -18.26
N SER A 75 -0.75 -3.23 -17.69
CA SER A 75 -1.92 -3.94 -18.24
C SER A 75 -3.26 -3.29 -17.90
N LYS A 76 -3.30 -2.45 -16.85
CA LYS A 76 -4.50 -1.80 -16.30
C LYS A 76 -4.41 -0.27 -16.35
N ARG A 77 -3.78 0.28 -17.40
CA ARG A 77 -3.64 1.75 -17.58
C ARG A 77 -4.97 2.50 -17.52
N GLY A 78 -6.03 1.96 -18.14
CA GLY A 78 -7.37 2.54 -18.08
C GLY A 78 -7.89 2.69 -16.64
N ASP A 79 -7.67 1.69 -15.79
CA ASP A 79 -8.11 1.70 -14.39
C ASP A 79 -7.34 2.73 -13.54
N LEU A 80 -6.08 3.05 -13.90
CA LEU A 80 -5.30 4.09 -13.21
C LEU A 80 -5.93 5.48 -13.37
N ALA A 81 -6.46 5.77 -14.55
CA ALA A 81 -7.16 7.03 -14.81
C ALA A 81 -8.42 7.16 -13.96
N GLU A 82 -9.16 6.06 -13.74
CA GLU A 82 -10.32 6.03 -12.84
C GLU A 82 -9.94 6.30 -11.37
N LEU A 83 -8.73 5.93 -10.98
CA LEU A 83 -8.14 6.24 -9.68
C LEU A 83 -7.47 7.62 -9.63
N SER A 84 -7.49 8.36 -10.74
CA SER A 84 -6.85 9.68 -10.86
C SER A 84 -5.36 9.65 -10.53
N LEU A 85 -4.70 8.60 -10.98
CA LEU A 85 -3.25 8.48 -11.00
C LEU A 85 -2.75 8.84 -12.40
N ASP A 86 -1.73 9.68 -12.47
CA ASP A 86 -1.00 9.95 -13.72
C ASP A 86 -0.24 8.68 -14.12
N GLU A 87 -0.71 7.99 -15.15
CA GLU A 87 -0.15 6.69 -15.54
C GLU A 87 1.29 6.78 -16.03
N GLU A 88 1.64 7.85 -16.74
CA GLU A 88 2.97 8.01 -17.35
C GLU A 88 3.98 8.31 -16.24
N LEU A 89 3.66 9.30 -15.40
CA LEU A 89 4.50 9.68 -14.28
C LEU A 89 4.59 8.56 -13.23
N LEU A 90 3.52 7.79 -13.02
CA LEU A 90 3.54 6.66 -12.10
C LEU A 90 4.51 5.59 -12.59
N LEU A 91 4.40 5.18 -13.85
CA LEU A 91 5.27 4.14 -14.40
C LEU A 91 6.72 4.60 -14.48
N GLU A 92 6.98 5.87 -14.82
CA GLU A 92 8.33 6.45 -14.76
C GLU A 92 8.91 6.36 -13.35
N ASN A 93 8.20 6.86 -12.34
CA ASN A 93 8.66 6.85 -10.95
C ASN A 93 8.88 5.43 -10.41
N LEU A 94 8.03 4.46 -10.77
CA LEU A 94 8.18 3.07 -10.34
C LEU A 94 9.38 2.39 -11.00
N ASN A 95 9.68 2.71 -12.25
CA ASN A 95 10.89 2.20 -12.93
C ASN A 95 12.17 2.79 -12.32
N ASP A 96 12.15 4.08 -11.95
CA ASP A 96 13.26 4.70 -11.22
C ASP A 96 13.46 4.07 -9.85
N LEU A 97 12.37 3.77 -9.13
CA LEU A 97 12.42 3.05 -7.85
C LEU A 97 12.97 1.63 -8.03
N LEU A 98 12.56 0.93 -9.10
CA LEU A 98 13.06 -0.40 -9.43
C LEU A 98 14.57 -0.37 -9.68
N ALA A 99 15.05 0.60 -10.49
CA ALA A 99 16.46 0.80 -10.73
C ALA A 99 17.23 1.12 -9.44
N ALA A 100 16.64 1.92 -8.54
CA ALA A 100 17.24 2.20 -7.23
C ALA A 100 17.38 0.93 -6.37
N ILE A 101 16.36 0.07 -6.36
CA ILE A 101 16.37 -1.23 -5.66
C ILE A 101 17.44 -2.16 -6.25
N GLU A 102 17.55 -2.26 -7.58
CA GLU A 102 18.56 -3.08 -8.26
C GLU A 102 19.99 -2.62 -7.94
N ASN A 103 20.20 -1.32 -7.83
CA ASN A 103 21.47 -0.71 -7.43
C ASN A 103 21.67 -0.69 -5.90
N LYS A 104 20.78 -1.33 -5.13
CA LYS A 104 20.82 -1.39 -3.65
C LYS A 104 20.91 -0.02 -2.99
N LYS A 105 20.31 1.01 -3.60
CA LYS A 105 20.23 2.34 -2.99
C LYS A 105 19.34 2.29 -1.74
N PRO A 106 19.64 3.10 -0.72
CA PRO A 106 18.77 3.24 0.44
C PRO A 106 17.34 3.59 0.04
N TYR A 107 16.38 3.14 0.85
CA TYR A 107 14.98 3.47 0.65
C TYR A 107 14.74 4.98 0.71
N THR A 108 13.89 5.48 -0.19
CA THR A 108 13.37 6.85 -0.17
C THR A 108 11.85 6.82 -0.30
N SER A 109 11.18 7.79 0.32
CA SER A 109 9.73 7.90 0.26
C SER A 109 9.26 8.14 -1.16
N PHE A 110 8.34 7.28 -1.62
CA PHE A 110 7.65 7.43 -2.89
C PHE A 110 6.29 8.09 -2.65
N ALA A 111 5.84 8.94 -3.58
CA ALA A 111 4.50 9.52 -3.57
C ALA A 111 3.80 9.17 -4.87
N PHE A 112 2.53 8.77 -4.78
CA PHE A 112 1.72 8.51 -5.96
C PHE A 112 1.40 9.84 -6.68
N PRO A 113 1.52 9.90 -8.01
CA PRO A 113 1.22 11.11 -8.76
C PRO A 113 -0.30 11.23 -8.94
N ILE A 114 -0.98 11.75 -7.91
CA ILE A 114 -2.42 11.95 -7.91
C ILE A 114 -2.75 13.23 -8.68
N THR A 115 -3.66 13.15 -9.64
CA THR A 115 -4.07 14.28 -10.50
C THR A 115 -5.30 15.00 -9.97
N ASP A 116 -6.19 14.32 -9.24
CA ASP A 116 -7.39 14.92 -8.66
C ASP A 116 -7.11 15.61 -7.31
N LYS A 117 -7.33 16.92 -7.27
CA LYS A 117 -7.20 17.74 -6.06
C LYS A 117 -8.21 17.39 -4.98
N MET A 118 -9.40 16.90 -5.35
CA MET A 118 -10.42 16.50 -4.37
C MET A 118 -10.04 15.22 -3.64
N LEU A 119 -9.42 14.27 -4.35
CA LEU A 119 -8.83 13.08 -3.76
C LEU A 119 -7.70 13.46 -2.79
N ILE A 120 -6.77 14.34 -3.20
CA ILE A 120 -5.70 14.84 -2.32
C ILE A 120 -6.29 15.47 -1.05
N ALA A 121 -7.29 16.35 -1.19
CA ALA A 121 -7.95 17.00 -0.06
C ALA A 121 -8.59 15.99 0.91
N SER A 122 -9.19 14.93 0.38
CA SER A 122 -9.78 13.85 1.19
C SER A 122 -8.72 13.05 1.94
N CYS A 123 -7.57 12.81 1.32
CA CYS A 123 -6.45 12.14 1.98
C CYS A 123 -5.82 13.02 3.07
N ILE A 124 -5.67 14.33 2.82
CA ILE A 124 -5.21 15.29 3.84
C ILE A 124 -6.16 15.29 5.04
N GLN A 125 -7.48 15.34 4.79
CA GLN A 125 -8.47 15.30 5.85
C GLN A 125 -8.42 13.99 6.66
N GLU A 126 -8.26 12.85 6.00
CA GLU A 126 -8.08 11.56 6.67
C GLU A 126 -6.81 11.54 7.54
N CYS A 127 -5.70 12.10 7.03
CA CYS A 127 -4.48 12.28 7.81
C CYS A 127 -4.71 13.16 9.04
N GLU A 128 -5.37 14.32 8.90
CA GLU A 128 -5.68 15.21 10.03
C GLU A 128 -6.55 14.51 11.08
N PHE A 129 -7.57 13.76 10.65
CA PHE A 129 -8.47 13.03 11.55
C PHE A 129 -7.75 11.94 12.36
N THR A 130 -6.73 11.32 11.76
CA THR A 130 -5.95 10.22 12.35
C THR A 130 -4.67 10.71 13.06
N GLY A 131 -4.39 12.02 13.03
CA GLY A 131 -3.19 12.62 13.62
C GLY A 131 -1.90 12.38 12.83
N MET A 132 -2.02 12.11 11.53
CA MET A 132 -0.91 11.98 10.57
C MET A 132 -0.66 13.29 9.82
N ASN A 133 0.55 13.48 9.30
CA ASN A 133 0.90 14.62 8.45
C ASN A 133 1.07 14.14 7.00
N TRP A 134 0.28 14.66 6.07
CA TRP A 134 0.34 14.30 4.65
C TRP A 134 1.75 14.49 4.05
N GLU A 135 2.17 13.53 3.22
CA GLU A 135 3.48 13.51 2.55
C GLU A 135 4.71 13.60 3.48
N SER A 136 4.58 13.15 4.73
CA SER A 136 5.73 13.11 5.62
C SER A 136 6.81 12.16 5.09
N PRO A 137 8.10 12.54 5.21
CA PRO A 137 9.18 11.63 4.88
C PRO A 137 9.17 10.43 5.84
N SER A 138 9.57 9.25 5.35
CA SER A 138 9.68 8.07 6.20
C SER A 138 10.76 8.29 7.25
N ASP A 139 10.40 8.21 8.53
CA ASP A 139 11.37 8.14 9.61
C ASP A 139 11.92 6.72 9.71
N LEU A 140 13.12 6.51 9.17
CA LEU A 140 13.80 5.21 9.15
C LEU A 140 14.27 4.75 10.54
N ASN A 141 14.30 5.65 11.53
CA ASN A 141 14.70 5.35 12.90
C ASN A 141 13.49 5.08 13.81
N ASN A 142 12.27 5.21 13.28
CA ASN A 142 11.06 4.97 14.06
C ASN A 142 10.74 3.47 14.12
N GLU A 143 11.32 2.78 15.11
CA GLU A 143 11.03 1.37 15.40
C GLU A 143 9.54 1.11 15.61
N ASN A 144 8.75 2.08 16.10
CA ASN A 144 7.29 1.91 16.24
C ASN A 144 6.57 1.81 14.89
N LEU A 145 7.06 2.42 13.81
CA LEU A 145 6.52 2.23 12.45
C LEU A 145 6.97 0.90 11.82
N LEU A 146 8.11 0.36 12.26
CA LEU A 146 8.57 -0.97 11.87
C LEU A 146 7.83 -2.07 12.65
N HIS A 147 7.41 -1.79 13.90
CA HIS A 147 6.83 -2.74 14.85
C HIS A 147 5.36 -2.49 15.22
N ARG A 148 4.67 -1.53 14.60
CA ARG A 148 3.26 -1.18 14.94
C ARG A 148 2.30 -2.36 14.86
N HIS A 149 2.56 -3.30 13.96
CA HIS A 149 1.87 -4.58 13.81
C HIS A 149 1.92 -5.50 15.06
N LEU A 150 2.79 -5.21 16.04
CA LEU A 150 2.84 -5.87 17.36
C LEU A 150 1.98 -5.16 18.41
N LEU A 151 1.71 -3.86 18.24
CA LEU A 151 0.95 -3.02 19.18
C LEU A 151 -0.53 -2.91 18.83
N ARG A 152 -0.93 -3.33 17.62
CA ARG A 152 -2.33 -3.40 17.24
C ARG A 152 -3.01 -4.52 18.00
N ASP A 153 -4.13 -4.21 18.65
CA ASP A 153 -5.01 -5.21 19.23
C ASP A 153 -5.55 -6.09 18.10
N ARG A 154 -5.05 -7.33 18.01
CA ARG A 154 -5.40 -8.31 16.97
C ARG A 154 -6.53 -9.23 17.41
N THR A 155 -7.35 -8.81 18.38
CA THR A 155 -8.45 -9.62 18.91
C THR A 155 -9.33 -10.15 17.79
N ASP A 156 -9.68 -9.33 16.80
CA ASP A 156 -10.52 -9.74 15.65
C ASP A 156 -9.87 -10.83 14.78
N VAL A 157 -8.56 -10.71 14.50
CA VAL A 157 -7.79 -11.70 13.71
C VAL A 157 -7.59 -13.02 14.48
N ILE A 158 -7.52 -12.96 15.81
CA ILE A 158 -7.46 -14.15 16.67
C ILE A 158 -8.83 -14.83 16.70
N GLU A 159 -9.92 -14.06 16.82
CA GLU A 159 -11.29 -14.57 16.83
C GLU A 159 -11.67 -15.24 15.50
N GLU A 160 -11.33 -14.64 14.36
CA GLU A 160 -11.55 -15.27 13.04
C GLU A 160 -10.77 -16.57 12.87
N ARG A 161 -9.51 -16.61 13.34
CA ARG A 161 -8.69 -17.84 13.29
C ARG A 161 -9.22 -18.92 14.23
N GLU A 162 -9.81 -18.55 15.37
CA GLU A 162 -10.48 -19.49 16.27
C GLU A 162 -11.78 -20.03 15.66
N GLN A 163 -12.58 -19.20 15.01
CA GLN A 163 -13.80 -19.64 14.32
C GLN A 163 -13.48 -20.63 13.19
N ALA A 164 -12.51 -20.30 12.32
CA ALA A 164 -12.07 -21.20 11.26
C ALA A 164 -11.51 -22.54 11.78
N ARG A 165 -10.87 -22.55 12.96
CA ARG A 165 -10.42 -23.80 13.63
C ARG A 165 -11.60 -24.60 14.20
N ARG A 166 -12.61 -23.95 14.78
CA ARG A 166 -13.82 -24.62 15.31
C ARG A 166 -14.67 -25.23 14.20
N GLU A 167 -14.72 -24.59 13.04
CA GLU A 167 -15.43 -25.15 11.87
C GLU A 167 -14.71 -26.38 11.30
N LYS A 168 -13.37 -26.37 11.24
CA LYS A 168 -12.59 -27.55 10.81
C LYS A 168 -12.64 -28.75 11.76
N ASN A 169 -12.86 -28.54 13.05
CA ASN A 169 -12.98 -29.61 14.04
C ASN A 169 -14.43 -30.13 14.21
N ARG A 170 -15.40 -29.56 13.50
CA ARG A 170 -16.83 -29.99 13.51
C ARG A 170 -17.24 -30.76 12.25
N GLY A 171 -16.33 -30.96 11.30
CA GLY A 171 -16.48 -31.87 10.16
C GLY A 171 -15.59 -33.09 10.35
#